data_AF-A0A0L0BVQ5-F1
#
_entry.id   AF-A0A0L0BVQ5-F1
#
_cell.length_a   1.000
_cell.length_b   1.000
_cell.length_c   1.000
_cell.angle_alpha   90.00
_cell.angle_beta   90.00
_cell.angle_gamma   90.00
#
_symmetry.space_group_name_H-M   'P 1'
#
loop_
_entity.id
_entity.type
_entity.pdbx_description
1 polymer ?
#
loop_
_entity_poly.entity_id
_entity_poly.type
_entity_poly.pdbx_seq_one_letter_code
_entity_poly.pdbx_strand_id
1 'polypeptide(L)'
;MATSTKNENTATKSSNTIVAKQKLQDSGVLTREDFDGGPVSLDEIENGLYLGNLTAATNMETLRSFNITYILTLDSVPLPKHITEASFLTTKYIHISDMPKEDILHHLNTCVDFITSALSKGNNILVHCYFGVSRSSSAVIAYIMKQQNMDYQAAYDYVKAKRRFVQPNIGFIAQLKLWRRMGCSIDPQYQKYKIYRLRLAGEQVRKAKILPQNFNNLIKPDPAITQENPEPIVYRCRKCRRVLASKSHVLLHPPKNQTLSKGTNGNANNTAAVLPPIEQNSGTQPRLLEQIAAQIRKVSITSPTEGQQPQQIGGESDKQQYCQNILFVEPIAWMQHISNNTQGRLNCPKCEQKLGNYSWINGCQCPCGEEISPAFYLIPSKVELSKAVQNVQTTL
;
A
#
# COMPACT_ATOMS: atom_id res chain seq x y z
N MET A 1 -31.71 0.20 66.34
CA MET A 1 -32.00 1.47 65.62
C MET A 1 -31.10 2.50 66.28
N ALA A 2 -30.01 2.98 65.67
CA ALA A 2 -29.92 3.91 64.52
C ALA A 2 -30.59 5.26 64.85
N THR A 3 -29.95 6.43 64.78
CA THR A 3 -28.75 6.94 64.04
C THR A 3 -27.63 7.46 65.00
N SER A 4 -26.39 7.85 64.64
CA SER A 4 -25.62 8.07 63.38
C SER A 4 -25.46 9.50 62.81
N THR A 5 -24.47 10.25 63.31
CA THR A 5 -23.72 11.38 62.67
C THR A 5 -22.42 11.60 63.47
N LYS A 6 -21.23 11.14 63.05
CA LYS A 6 -20.27 11.65 62.03
C LYS A 6 -19.65 13.04 62.32
N ASN A 7 -18.31 13.04 62.47
CA ASN A 7 -17.46 14.21 62.72
C ASN A 7 -17.22 15.07 61.47
N GLU A 8 -17.00 16.36 61.69
CA GLU A 8 -16.11 17.17 60.85
C GLU A 8 -14.66 17.02 61.32
N ASN A 9 -13.69 17.14 60.41
CA ASN A 9 -12.41 17.78 60.74
C ASN A 9 -11.66 18.19 59.47
N THR A 10 -11.07 19.38 59.48
CA THR A 10 -10.33 19.95 58.34
C THR A 10 -8.83 19.79 58.52
N ALA A 11 -8.11 19.53 57.43
CA ALA A 11 -6.65 19.52 57.42
C ALA A 11 -6.11 19.93 56.04
N THR A 12 -5.75 21.20 55.87
CA THR A 12 -5.00 21.69 54.72
C THR A 12 -3.50 21.51 54.95
N LYS A 13 -2.76 21.07 53.93
CA LYS A 13 -1.36 21.44 53.70
C LYS A 13 -0.92 21.08 52.29
N SER A 14 -0.62 22.11 51.50
CA SER A 14 -0.01 21.98 50.17
C SER A 14 1.49 21.78 50.30
N SER A 15 2.06 20.88 49.50
CA SER A 15 3.51 20.76 49.27
C SER A 15 3.78 20.54 47.79
N ASN A 16 4.30 21.57 47.11
CA ASN A 16 4.73 21.45 45.72
C ASN A 16 6.04 20.68 45.65
N THR A 17 6.05 19.54 44.95
CA THR A 17 7.28 18.86 44.52
C THR A 17 7.22 18.67 43.01
N ILE A 18 8.10 19.36 42.28
CA ILE A 18 8.22 19.22 40.83
C ILE A 18 8.95 17.90 40.55
N VAL A 19 8.21 16.86 40.17
CA VAL A 19 8.78 15.56 39.82
C VAL A 19 9.38 15.62 38.42
N ALA A 20 10.67 15.32 38.30
CA ALA A 20 11.39 15.36 37.04
C ALA A 20 10.97 14.24 36.07
N LYS A 21 11.14 14.50 34.75
CA LYS A 21 10.78 13.56 33.67
C LYS A 21 11.52 12.22 33.79
N GLN A 22 10.84 11.17 34.23
CA GLN A 22 11.21 9.78 33.91
C GLN A 22 10.32 9.27 32.77
N LYS A 23 10.93 8.73 31.71
CA LYS A 23 10.18 7.90 30.74
C LYS A 23 9.79 6.60 31.46
N LEU A 24 8.50 6.34 31.59
CA LEU A 24 7.99 5.05 32.07
C LEU A 24 8.58 3.93 31.19
N GLN A 25 9.25 2.96 31.82
CA GLN A 25 9.77 1.79 31.12
C GLN A 25 8.64 0.79 30.91
N ASP A 26 7.93 0.93 29.78
CA ASP A 26 7.03 -0.09 29.24
C ASP A 26 7.80 -1.43 29.11
N SER A 27 7.21 -2.49 29.69
CA SER A 27 7.80 -3.81 29.86
C SER A 27 7.67 -4.72 28.63
N GLY A 28 6.91 -4.31 27.60
CA GLY A 28 6.66 -5.11 26.40
C GLY A 28 5.72 -6.31 26.58
N VAL A 29 5.03 -6.40 27.73
CA VAL A 29 4.01 -7.44 28.01
C VAL A 29 2.65 -6.77 28.10
N LEU A 30 1.79 -7.01 27.11
CA LEU A 30 0.45 -6.42 27.03
C LEU A 30 -0.45 -6.97 28.14
N THR A 31 -1.02 -6.09 28.97
CA THR A 31 -1.93 -6.43 30.08
C THR A 31 -3.38 -6.16 29.69
N ARG A 32 -4.33 -6.35 30.62
CA ARG A 32 -5.76 -6.06 30.36
C ARG A 32 -6.02 -4.55 30.30
N GLU A 33 -5.22 -3.75 30.99
CA GLU A 33 -5.31 -2.29 31.01
C GLU A 33 -4.98 -1.69 29.63
N ASP A 34 -4.06 -2.27 28.84
CA ASP A 34 -3.77 -1.78 27.49
C ASP A 34 -5.01 -1.78 26.56
N PHE A 35 -6.04 -2.57 26.86
CA PHE A 35 -7.30 -2.65 26.12
C PHE A 35 -8.31 -1.53 26.47
N ASP A 36 -7.92 -0.53 27.26
CA ASP A 36 -8.64 0.77 27.34
C ASP A 36 -8.03 1.87 26.43
N GLY A 37 -6.99 1.53 25.67
CA GLY A 37 -6.14 2.45 24.92
C GLY A 37 -4.78 2.65 25.60
N GLY A 38 -4.68 2.29 26.88
CA GLY A 38 -3.47 2.37 27.69
C GLY A 38 -3.17 3.79 28.18
N PRO A 39 -2.07 3.99 28.93
CA PRO A 39 -1.64 5.31 29.39
C PRO A 39 -1.39 6.26 28.21
N VAL A 40 -1.40 7.58 28.47
CA VAL A 40 -1.04 8.61 27.47
C VAL A 40 0.29 8.28 26.82
N SER A 41 0.28 8.02 25.51
CA SER A 41 1.45 7.58 24.75
C SER A 41 1.60 8.40 23.48
N LEU A 42 2.61 9.25 23.45
CA LEU A 42 2.84 10.25 22.40
C LEU A 42 4.36 10.50 22.29
N ASP A 43 4.92 10.36 21.09
CA ASP A 43 6.32 10.67 20.79
C ASP A 43 6.41 11.70 19.66
N GLU A 44 7.40 12.59 19.72
CA GLU A 44 7.72 13.52 18.63
C GLU A 44 8.59 12.82 17.58
N ILE A 45 8.15 12.87 16.33
CA ILE A 45 8.81 12.22 15.19
C ILE A 45 9.73 13.22 14.47
N GLU A 46 9.15 14.37 14.12
CA GLU A 46 9.83 15.59 13.65
C GLU A 46 9.27 16.79 14.45
N ASN A 47 9.94 17.95 14.40
CA ASN A 47 9.52 19.15 15.13
C ASN A 47 8.05 19.52 14.86
N GLY A 48 7.19 19.39 15.87
CA GLY A 48 5.75 19.63 15.78
C GLY A 48 4.91 18.47 15.23
N LEU A 49 5.51 17.36 14.81
CA LEU A 49 4.83 16.16 14.30
C LEU A 49 4.86 15.05 15.36
N TYR A 50 3.71 14.83 15.99
CA TYR A 50 3.53 13.85 17.06
C TYR A 50 2.76 12.62 16.59
N LEU A 51 3.17 11.45 17.08
CA LEU A 51 2.52 10.16 16.83
C LEU A 51 2.12 9.52 18.15
N GLY A 52 0.84 9.21 18.33
CA GLY A 52 0.32 8.73 19.61
C GLY A 52 -0.90 7.80 19.55
N ASN A 53 -1.38 7.43 20.73
CA ASN A 53 -2.56 6.59 20.97
C ASN A 53 -3.86 7.40 21.15
N LEU A 54 -4.99 6.71 21.28
CA LEU A 54 -6.30 7.34 21.54
C LEU A 54 -6.30 8.15 22.83
N THR A 55 -5.67 7.64 23.90
CA THR A 55 -5.61 8.31 25.22
C THR A 55 -4.88 9.65 25.15
N ALA A 56 -3.82 9.77 24.35
CA ALA A 56 -3.16 11.06 24.10
C ALA A 56 -4.06 12.04 23.32
N ALA A 57 -4.90 11.54 22.40
CA ALA A 57 -5.81 12.34 21.59
C ALA A 57 -7.11 12.76 22.30
N THR A 58 -7.45 12.14 23.43
CA THR A 58 -8.58 12.55 24.30
C THR A 58 -8.15 13.32 25.54
N ASN A 59 -6.85 13.31 25.89
CA ASN A 59 -6.35 14.01 27.07
C ASN A 59 -6.07 15.50 26.80
N MET A 60 -6.99 16.36 27.23
CA MET A 60 -6.94 17.82 27.03
C MET A 60 -5.75 18.53 27.71
N GLU A 61 -5.13 17.93 28.73
CA GLU A 61 -3.90 18.45 29.35
C GLU A 61 -2.67 18.13 28.49
N THR A 62 -2.62 16.94 27.90
CA THR A 62 -1.59 16.51 26.93
C THR A 62 -1.67 17.38 25.68
N LEU A 63 -2.86 17.56 25.10
CA LEU A 63 -3.05 18.40 23.92
C LEU A 63 -2.58 19.84 24.15
N ARG A 64 -2.85 20.43 25.32
CA ARG A 64 -2.38 21.78 25.66
C ARG A 64 -0.88 21.85 25.95
N SER A 65 -0.34 20.92 26.75
CA SER A 65 1.09 20.94 27.16
C SER A 65 2.05 20.69 25.99
N PHE A 66 1.62 19.97 24.96
CA PHE A 66 2.36 19.80 23.69
C PHE A 66 1.93 20.81 22.60
N ASN A 67 1.11 21.82 22.94
CA ASN A 67 0.58 22.85 22.04
C ASN A 67 -0.08 22.29 20.76
N ILE A 68 -0.72 21.13 20.84
CA ILE A 68 -1.38 20.47 19.72
C ILE A 68 -2.60 21.31 19.29
N THR A 69 -2.58 21.79 18.05
CA THR A 69 -3.69 22.54 17.42
C THR A 69 -4.30 21.81 16.23
N TYR A 70 -3.68 20.72 15.76
CA TYR A 70 -4.20 19.85 14.70
C TYR A 70 -4.25 18.39 15.16
N ILE A 71 -5.31 17.66 14.82
CA ILE A 71 -5.41 16.21 15.09
C ILE A 71 -5.85 15.45 13.83
N LEU A 72 -5.07 14.44 13.43
CA LEU A 72 -5.42 13.50 12.37
C LEU A 72 -5.75 12.13 12.97
N THR A 73 -7.03 11.76 12.95
CA THR A 73 -7.54 10.48 13.48
C THR A 73 -7.67 9.47 12.35
N LEU A 74 -6.93 8.35 12.45
CA LEU A 74 -7.09 7.18 11.56
C LEU A 74 -7.64 5.99 12.36
N ASP A 75 -8.96 5.93 12.55
CA ASP A 75 -9.58 4.87 13.35
C ASP A 75 -10.97 4.42 12.84
N SER A 76 -11.55 3.40 13.48
CA SER A 76 -12.90 2.90 13.23
C SER A 76 -13.99 3.77 13.87
N VAL A 77 -13.61 4.65 14.80
CA VAL A 77 -14.52 5.51 15.58
C VAL A 77 -13.93 6.93 15.62
N PRO A 78 -14.72 8.00 15.41
CA PRO A 78 -14.24 9.38 15.55
C PRO A 78 -13.99 9.75 17.02
N LEU A 79 -13.21 10.81 17.24
CA LEU A 79 -13.01 11.36 18.59
C LEU A 79 -14.31 11.93 19.17
N PRO A 80 -14.45 12.01 20.51
CA PRO A 80 -15.61 12.62 21.17
C PRO A 80 -15.79 14.09 20.80
N LYS A 81 -17.06 14.56 20.81
CA LYS A 81 -17.45 15.95 20.53
C LYS A 81 -16.62 17.00 21.27
N HIS A 82 -16.34 16.78 22.56
CA HIS A 82 -15.56 17.73 23.37
C HIS A 82 -14.10 17.93 22.91
N ILE A 83 -13.59 17.05 22.04
CA ILE A 83 -12.31 17.24 21.33
C ILE A 83 -12.56 17.83 19.94
N THR A 84 -13.49 17.27 19.16
CA THR A 84 -13.69 17.68 17.75
C THR A 84 -14.32 19.07 17.59
N GLU A 85 -15.01 19.56 18.61
CA GLU A 85 -15.70 20.87 18.65
C GLU A 85 -14.92 21.89 19.51
N ALA A 86 -13.71 21.55 19.98
CA ALA A 86 -12.87 22.45 20.77
C ALA A 86 -12.26 23.54 19.87
N SER A 87 -12.44 24.81 20.24
CA SER A 87 -12.12 25.99 19.41
C SER A 87 -10.65 26.17 19.03
N PHE A 88 -9.71 25.48 19.68
CA PHE A 88 -8.28 25.50 19.37
C PHE A 88 -7.79 24.30 18.55
N LEU A 89 -8.68 23.36 18.19
CA LEU A 89 -8.34 22.12 17.48
C LEU A 89 -8.93 22.06 16.08
N THR A 90 -8.06 22.02 15.06
CA THR A 90 -8.42 21.62 13.70
C THR A 90 -8.34 20.10 13.60
N THR A 91 -9.48 19.41 13.67
CA THR A 91 -9.52 17.94 13.61
C THR A 91 -9.86 17.41 12.21
N LYS A 92 -9.31 16.24 11.86
CA LYS A 92 -9.64 15.50 10.64
C LYS A 92 -9.75 14.01 10.93
N TYR A 93 -10.88 13.43 10.56
CA TYR A 93 -11.17 12.00 10.74
C TYR A 93 -11.10 11.25 9.41
N ILE A 94 -10.46 10.08 9.44
CA ILE A 94 -10.41 9.11 8.35
C ILE A 94 -10.83 7.77 8.93
N HIS A 95 -12.01 7.30 8.53
CA HIS A 95 -12.56 6.02 8.98
C HIS A 95 -11.79 4.85 8.38
N ILE A 96 -11.06 4.08 9.20
CA ILE A 96 -10.20 3.00 8.71
C ILE A 96 -9.93 1.90 9.77
N SER A 97 -10.13 0.63 9.39
CA SER A 97 -9.82 -0.54 10.22
C SER A 97 -8.35 -0.97 10.11
N ASP A 98 -7.79 -1.63 11.13
CA ASP A 98 -6.38 -2.07 11.13
C ASP A 98 -6.16 -3.42 10.41
N MET A 99 -6.84 -3.61 9.27
CA MET A 99 -6.87 -4.89 8.56
C MET A 99 -5.97 -4.87 7.31
N PRO A 100 -5.20 -5.95 7.03
CA PRO A 100 -4.36 -6.03 5.82
C PRO A 100 -5.07 -5.94 4.45
N LYS A 101 -6.41 -5.87 4.43
CA LYS A 101 -7.23 -5.70 3.23
C LYS A 101 -7.84 -4.30 3.08
N GLU A 102 -7.57 -3.40 4.02
CA GLU A 102 -8.13 -2.05 4.07
C GLU A 102 -7.33 -1.08 3.18
N ASP A 103 -8.00 -0.16 2.48
CA ASP A 103 -7.38 0.74 1.48
C ASP A 103 -6.84 2.04 2.12
N ILE A 104 -5.76 1.94 2.91
CA ILE A 104 -5.07 3.15 3.41
C ILE A 104 -4.45 3.97 2.26
N LEU A 105 -4.06 3.32 1.15
CA LEU A 105 -3.42 3.96 0.00
C LEU A 105 -4.26 5.11 -0.56
N HIS A 106 -5.57 4.90 -0.72
CA HIS A 106 -6.51 5.93 -1.16
C HIS A 106 -6.52 7.18 -0.25
N HIS A 107 -6.21 7.01 1.05
CA HIS A 107 -6.18 8.09 2.03
C HIS A 107 -4.83 8.79 2.17
N LEU A 108 -3.72 8.27 1.62
CA LEU A 108 -2.38 8.80 1.91
C LEU A 108 -2.16 10.24 1.46
N ASN A 109 -2.64 10.66 0.27
CA ASN A 109 -2.64 12.08 -0.12
C ASN A 109 -3.31 12.93 0.97
N THR A 110 -4.56 12.60 1.29
CA THR A 110 -5.42 13.29 2.26
C THR A 110 -4.83 13.38 3.68
N CYS A 111 -4.01 12.39 4.08
CA CYS A 111 -3.26 12.38 5.33
C CYS A 111 -2.05 13.33 5.25
N VAL A 112 -1.19 13.10 4.26
CA VAL A 112 0.10 13.78 4.10
C VAL A 112 -0.10 15.27 3.87
N ASP A 113 -1.05 15.65 3.01
CA ASP A 113 -1.33 17.05 2.70
C ASP A 113 -1.94 17.79 3.92
N PHE A 114 -2.65 17.09 4.83
CA PHE A 114 -3.12 17.67 6.09
C PHE A 114 -1.97 17.85 7.10
N ILE A 115 -1.05 16.89 7.21
CA ILE A 115 0.16 17.01 8.03
C ILE A 115 1.02 18.18 7.54
N THR A 116 1.29 18.26 6.23
CA THR A 116 2.00 19.39 5.61
C THR A 116 1.29 20.72 5.87
N SER A 117 -0.05 20.77 5.80
CA SER A 117 -0.84 22.00 6.05
C SER A 117 -0.82 22.47 7.52
N ALA A 118 -0.54 21.59 8.49
CA ALA A 118 -0.32 21.98 9.88
C ALA A 118 1.11 22.51 10.06
N LEU A 119 2.10 21.70 9.69
CA LEU A 119 3.53 21.99 9.93
C LEU A 119 4.02 23.25 9.19
N SER A 120 3.56 23.47 7.95
CA SER A 120 3.89 24.68 7.17
C SER A 120 3.32 25.99 7.76
N LYS A 121 2.36 25.90 8.69
CA LYS A 121 1.85 27.03 9.48
C LYS A 121 2.50 27.13 10.86
N GLY A 122 3.56 26.36 11.14
CA GLY A 122 4.18 26.28 12.46
C GLY A 122 3.26 25.71 13.55
N ASN A 123 2.26 24.90 13.18
CA ASN A 123 1.30 24.32 14.12
C ASN A 123 1.66 22.85 14.46
N ASN A 124 1.55 22.48 15.73
CA ASN A 124 1.80 21.11 16.17
C ASN A 124 0.59 20.20 15.85
N ILE A 125 0.87 19.04 15.27
CA ILE A 125 -0.11 18.04 14.86
C ILE A 125 0.10 16.70 15.56
N LEU A 126 -0.98 16.13 16.11
CA LEU A 126 -1.04 14.75 16.57
C LEU A 126 -1.68 13.86 15.51
N VAL A 127 -0.94 12.88 14.99
CA VAL A 127 -1.47 11.79 14.17
C VAL A 127 -1.68 10.56 15.07
N HIS A 128 -2.93 10.08 15.18
CA HIS A 128 -3.25 9.00 16.12
C HIS A 128 -4.22 7.96 15.56
N CYS A 129 -4.18 6.79 16.20
CA CYS A 129 -5.14 5.72 16.15
C CYS A 129 -5.10 5.03 17.53
N TYR A 130 -5.90 3.99 17.74
CA TYR A 130 -6.12 3.34 19.03
C TYR A 130 -4.85 3.16 19.87
N PHE A 131 -3.84 2.44 19.35
CA PHE A 131 -2.54 2.22 20.02
C PHE A 131 -1.40 3.14 19.53
N GLY A 132 -1.57 3.86 18.43
CA GLY A 132 -0.46 4.55 17.76
C GLY A 132 0.63 3.64 17.17
N VAL A 133 0.25 2.42 16.73
CA VAL A 133 1.16 1.34 16.29
C VAL A 133 1.21 1.11 14.78
N SER A 134 0.06 1.14 14.09
CA SER A 134 -0.07 0.69 12.69
C SER A 134 -0.79 1.69 11.77
N ARG A 135 -2.09 1.98 12.00
CA ARG A 135 -2.85 2.93 11.16
C ARG A 135 -2.24 4.33 11.10
N SER A 136 -2.02 4.97 12.25
CA SER A 136 -1.44 6.32 12.31
C SER A 136 0.03 6.36 11.93
N SER A 137 0.82 5.37 12.34
CA SER A 137 2.23 5.29 11.96
C SER A 137 2.40 5.11 10.45
N SER A 138 1.48 4.43 9.77
CA SER A 138 1.48 4.32 8.30
C SER A 138 1.28 5.67 7.62
N ALA A 139 0.40 6.52 8.15
CA ALA A 139 0.21 7.89 7.64
C ALA A 139 1.45 8.77 7.89
N VAL A 140 2.09 8.65 9.06
CA VAL A 140 3.35 9.35 9.38
C VAL A 140 4.50 8.88 8.48
N ILE A 141 4.64 7.56 8.28
CA ILE A 141 5.65 6.99 7.36
C ILE A 141 5.40 7.48 5.93
N ALA A 142 4.16 7.52 5.45
CA ALA A 142 3.82 8.07 4.13
C ALA A 142 4.20 9.56 3.99
N TYR A 143 4.10 10.34 5.06
CA TYR A 143 4.54 11.74 5.12
C TYR A 143 6.07 11.83 5.02
N ILE A 144 6.82 11.12 5.87
CA ILE A 144 8.31 11.10 5.85
C ILE A 144 8.83 10.63 4.47
N MET A 145 8.19 9.64 3.85
CA MET A 145 8.52 9.18 2.49
C MET A 145 8.35 10.26 1.42
N LYS A 146 7.30 11.11 1.50
CA LYS A 146 7.07 12.23 0.57
C LYS A 146 8.03 13.39 0.88
N GLN A 147 8.16 13.76 2.16
CA GLN A 147 8.92 14.92 2.63
C GLN A 147 10.44 14.77 2.45
N GLN A 148 10.99 13.59 2.77
CA GLN A 148 12.43 13.30 2.69
C GLN A 148 12.81 12.47 1.45
N ASN A 149 11.88 12.28 0.50
CA ASN A 149 12.08 11.44 -0.70
C ASN A 149 12.56 10.01 -0.39
N MET A 150 12.15 9.44 0.75
CA MET A 150 12.62 8.15 1.25
C MET A 150 11.84 6.95 0.73
N ASP A 151 12.55 5.84 0.54
CA ASP A 151 11.92 4.52 0.41
C ASP A 151 11.32 4.05 1.75
N TYR A 152 10.33 3.15 1.67
CA TYR A 152 9.59 2.64 2.84
C TYR A 152 10.49 2.23 4.01
N GLN A 153 11.59 1.53 3.74
CA GLN A 153 12.42 0.96 4.81
C GLN A 153 13.12 2.06 5.62
N ALA A 154 13.77 3.01 4.94
CA ALA A 154 14.43 4.14 5.59
C ALA A 154 13.43 5.00 6.40
N ALA A 155 12.24 5.27 5.85
CA ALA A 155 11.21 6.01 6.56
C ALA A 155 10.60 5.22 7.74
N TYR A 156 10.43 3.91 7.61
CA TYR A 156 10.00 3.04 8.70
C TYR A 156 11.02 3.03 9.84
N ASP A 157 12.30 2.85 9.53
CA ASP A 157 13.38 2.81 10.53
C ASP A 157 13.59 4.18 11.19
N TYR A 158 13.45 5.29 10.45
CA TYR A 158 13.42 6.66 11.00
C TYR A 158 12.30 6.83 12.05
N VAL A 159 11.06 6.51 11.68
CA VAL A 159 9.90 6.67 12.58
C VAL A 159 10.00 5.70 13.77
N LYS A 160 10.53 4.49 13.56
CA LYS A 160 10.73 3.49 14.62
C LYS A 160 11.84 3.88 15.61
N ALA A 161 12.91 4.54 15.15
CA ALA A 161 13.94 5.08 16.03
C ALA A 161 13.40 6.15 17.00
N LYS A 162 12.30 6.81 16.64
CA LYS A 162 11.55 7.74 17.51
C LYS A 162 10.55 7.00 18.41
N ARG A 163 9.74 6.09 17.83
CA ARG A 163 8.69 5.32 18.53
C ARG A 163 8.87 3.81 18.31
N ARG A 164 9.54 3.15 19.26
CA ARG A 164 10.13 1.80 19.14
C ARG A 164 9.20 0.68 18.65
N PHE A 165 7.90 0.78 18.96
CA PHE A 165 6.88 -0.23 18.68
C PHE A 165 6.05 0.06 17.43
N VAL A 166 6.49 0.98 16.56
CA VAL A 166 5.85 1.23 15.26
C VAL A 166 5.93 -0.03 14.38
N GLN A 167 4.77 -0.53 13.97
CA GLN A 167 4.60 -1.76 13.20
C GLN A 167 3.30 -1.72 12.39
N PRO A 168 3.29 -1.06 11.21
CA PRO A 168 2.23 -1.18 10.22
C PRO A 168 1.88 -2.64 9.90
N ASN A 169 0.60 -2.95 9.74
CA ASN A 169 0.19 -4.27 9.28
C ASN A 169 0.71 -4.55 7.85
N ILE A 170 0.86 -5.83 7.48
CA ILE A 170 1.49 -6.24 6.21
C ILE A 170 0.81 -5.67 4.95
N GLY A 171 -0.50 -5.37 5.01
CA GLY A 171 -1.25 -4.75 3.92
C GLY A 171 -0.88 -3.29 3.74
N PHE A 172 -0.73 -2.54 4.84
CA PHE A 172 -0.25 -1.16 4.82
C PHE A 172 1.21 -1.09 4.38
N ILE A 173 2.07 -2.02 4.78
CA ILE A 173 3.47 -2.11 4.26
C ILE A 173 3.48 -2.27 2.74
N ALA A 174 2.63 -3.15 2.19
CA ALA A 174 2.51 -3.34 0.75
C ALA A 174 2.00 -2.08 0.03
N GLN A 175 1.05 -1.36 0.64
CA GLN A 175 0.49 -0.12 0.13
C GLN A 175 1.48 1.06 0.18
N LEU A 176 2.27 1.20 1.25
CA LEU A 176 3.34 2.20 1.34
C LEU A 176 4.46 1.93 0.32
N LYS A 177 4.77 0.66 0.04
CA LYS A 177 5.68 0.27 -1.04
C LYS A 177 5.10 0.51 -2.44
N LEU A 178 3.77 0.57 -2.60
CA LEU A 178 3.11 0.97 -3.85
C LEU A 178 3.06 2.51 -4.00
N TRP A 179 2.73 3.23 -2.92
CA TRP A 179 2.81 4.69 -2.80
C TRP A 179 4.17 5.23 -3.24
N ARG A 180 5.27 4.65 -2.75
CA ARG A 180 6.63 5.03 -3.17
C ARG A 180 6.86 4.88 -4.66
N ARG A 181 6.38 3.77 -5.24
CA ARG A 181 6.53 3.45 -6.68
C ARG A 181 5.70 4.34 -7.60
N MET A 182 4.80 5.16 -7.04
CA MET A 182 4.05 6.21 -7.73
C MET A 182 4.58 7.62 -7.38
N GLY A 183 5.82 7.73 -6.87
CA GLY A 183 6.42 9.01 -6.52
C GLY A 183 5.81 9.69 -5.29
N CYS A 184 5.21 8.92 -4.36
CA CYS A 184 4.49 9.45 -3.20
C CYS A 184 3.31 10.37 -3.57
N SER A 185 2.60 9.97 -4.63
CA SER A 185 1.28 10.44 -5.04
C SER A 185 0.44 9.23 -5.51
N ILE A 186 -0.82 9.46 -5.90
CA ILE A 186 -1.64 8.45 -6.60
C ILE A 186 -1.56 8.71 -8.11
N ASP A 187 -1.01 7.75 -8.86
CA ASP A 187 -1.08 7.72 -10.33
C ASP A 187 -2.13 6.68 -10.77
N PRO A 188 -3.31 7.10 -11.30
CA PRO A 188 -4.32 6.21 -11.85
C PRO A 188 -3.85 5.38 -13.05
N GLN A 189 -2.80 5.79 -13.75
CA GLN A 189 -2.23 5.07 -14.88
C GLN A 189 -1.16 4.05 -14.47
N TYR A 190 -0.59 4.16 -13.27
CA TYR A 190 0.43 3.22 -12.81
C TYR A 190 -0.14 1.81 -12.73
N GLN A 191 0.41 0.91 -13.54
CA GLN A 191 -0.24 -0.38 -13.82
C GLN A 191 -0.40 -1.28 -12.58
N LYS A 192 0.51 -1.18 -11.60
CA LYS A 192 0.37 -1.93 -10.32
C LYS A 192 -0.74 -1.34 -9.45
N TYR A 193 -1.06 -0.06 -9.59
CA TYR A 193 -2.21 0.59 -8.95
C TYR A 193 -3.53 0.22 -9.65
N LYS A 194 -3.56 0.13 -10.99
CA LYS A 194 -4.70 -0.45 -11.74
C LYS A 194 -5.04 -1.85 -11.22
N ILE A 195 -4.04 -2.74 -11.13
CA ILE A 195 -4.20 -4.11 -10.60
C ILE A 195 -4.61 -4.11 -9.11
N TYR A 196 -4.04 -3.22 -8.29
CA TYR A 196 -4.42 -3.08 -6.88
C TYR A 196 -5.91 -2.68 -6.71
N ARG A 197 -6.38 -1.66 -7.44
CA ARG A 197 -7.79 -1.23 -7.40
C ARG A 197 -8.74 -2.32 -7.90
N LEU A 198 -8.35 -3.09 -8.93
CA LEU A 198 -9.10 -4.27 -9.36
C LEU A 198 -9.19 -5.34 -8.26
N ARG A 199 -8.09 -5.62 -7.52
CA ARG A 199 -8.10 -6.56 -6.39
C ARG A 199 -9.05 -6.12 -5.27
N LEU A 200 -9.08 -4.84 -4.92
CA LEU A 200 -10.05 -4.32 -3.94
C LEU A 200 -11.50 -4.54 -4.40
N ALA A 201 -11.81 -4.23 -5.66
CA ALA A 201 -13.13 -4.51 -6.23
C ALA A 201 -13.46 -6.02 -6.18
N GLY A 202 -12.51 -6.88 -6.55
CA GLY A 202 -12.65 -8.34 -6.50
C GLY A 202 -12.94 -8.90 -5.10
N GLU A 203 -12.30 -8.35 -4.06
CA GLU A 203 -12.61 -8.70 -2.65
C GLU A 203 -14.04 -8.34 -2.25
N GLN A 204 -14.60 -7.22 -2.73
CA GLN A 204 -15.98 -6.85 -2.46
C GLN A 204 -16.97 -7.64 -3.34
N VAL A 205 -16.67 -7.88 -4.62
CA VAL A 205 -17.44 -8.76 -5.51
C VAL A 205 -17.48 -10.19 -4.96
N ARG A 206 -16.43 -10.68 -4.28
CA ARG A 206 -16.48 -11.99 -3.61
C ARG A 206 -17.59 -12.05 -2.54
N LYS A 207 -17.84 -10.95 -1.82
CA LYS A 207 -18.91 -10.82 -0.82
C LYS A 207 -20.27 -10.59 -1.49
N ALA A 208 -20.41 -9.49 -2.23
CA ALA A 208 -21.68 -8.98 -2.75
C ALA A 208 -22.17 -9.64 -4.06
N LYS A 209 -21.32 -10.43 -4.72
CA LYS A 209 -21.51 -11.07 -6.05
C LYS A 209 -21.65 -10.10 -7.24
N ILE A 210 -22.03 -8.85 -7.00
CA ILE A 210 -22.04 -7.72 -7.93
C ILE A 210 -20.87 -6.75 -7.67
N LEU A 211 -20.57 -5.89 -8.65
CA LEU A 211 -19.64 -4.78 -8.50
C LEU A 211 -20.28 -3.63 -7.70
N PRO A 212 -19.71 -3.20 -6.56
CA PRO A 212 -20.25 -2.05 -5.82
C PRO A 212 -20.02 -0.72 -6.56
N GLN A 213 -20.95 0.22 -6.41
CA GLN A 213 -20.99 1.48 -7.17
C GLN A 213 -19.70 2.32 -7.05
N ASN A 214 -19.01 2.29 -5.91
CA ASN A 214 -17.74 2.99 -5.69
C ASN A 214 -16.54 2.40 -6.48
N PHE A 215 -16.74 1.32 -7.22
CA PHE A 215 -15.78 0.74 -8.17
C PHE A 215 -16.26 0.81 -9.64
N ASN A 216 -17.38 1.48 -9.94
CA ASN A 216 -17.84 1.68 -11.33
C ASN A 216 -16.79 2.36 -12.22
N ASN A 217 -15.95 3.23 -11.64
CA ASN A 217 -14.84 3.90 -12.33
C ASN A 217 -13.68 2.97 -12.78
N LEU A 218 -13.71 1.69 -12.41
CA LEU A 218 -12.81 0.69 -12.97
C LEU A 218 -13.24 0.20 -14.35
N ILE A 219 -14.52 0.35 -14.69
CA ILE A 219 -15.04 0.06 -16.03
C ILE A 219 -14.75 1.25 -16.94
N LYS A 220 -13.89 1.06 -17.94
CA LYS A 220 -13.52 2.10 -18.91
C LYS A 220 -14.62 2.30 -19.96
N PRO A 221 -14.78 3.51 -20.51
CA PRO A 221 -15.70 3.75 -21.63
C PRO A 221 -15.37 2.87 -22.84
N ASP A 222 -16.35 2.61 -23.71
CA ASP A 222 -16.14 1.81 -24.92
C ASP A 222 -15.32 2.61 -25.96
N PRO A 223 -14.07 2.20 -26.27
CA PRO A 223 -13.19 2.92 -27.19
C PRO A 223 -13.66 2.87 -28.66
N ALA A 224 -14.72 2.13 -28.98
CA ALA A 224 -15.36 2.19 -30.30
C ALA A 224 -16.45 3.27 -30.39
N ILE A 225 -16.88 3.86 -29.27
CA ILE A 225 -17.97 4.87 -29.20
C ILE A 225 -17.44 6.21 -28.69
N THR A 226 -16.63 6.19 -27.62
CA THR A 226 -16.01 7.39 -27.04
C THR A 226 -14.76 7.77 -27.84
N GLN A 227 -14.91 8.64 -28.85
CA GLN A 227 -13.87 8.95 -29.84
C GLN A 227 -13.38 10.41 -29.85
N GLU A 228 -13.58 11.19 -28.77
CA GLU A 228 -13.17 12.61 -28.71
C GLU A 228 -11.68 12.83 -28.99
N ASN A 229 -10.82 11.88 -28.60
CA ASN A 229 -9.46 11.75 -29.13
C ASN A 229 -9.00 10.27 -29.04
N PRO A 230 -9.04 9.48 -30.13
CA PRO A 230 -8.75 8.06 -30.07
C PRO A 230 -7.24 7.79 -29.93
N GLU A 231 -6.85 6.96 -28.96
CA GLU A 231 -5.45 6.53 -28.76
C GLU A 231 -4.84 5.98 -30.06
N PRO A 232 -3.58 6.34 -30.41
CA PRO A 232 -3.00 6.02 -31.71
C PRO A 232 -2.78 4.51 -31.95
N ILE A 233 -2.88 3.68 -30.92
CA ILE A 233 -2.67 2.22 -30.97
C ILE A 233 -3.86 1.53 -30.28
N VAL A 234 -4.58 0.70 -31.04
CA VAL A 234 -5.80 0.01 -30.59
C VAL A 234 -5.83 -1.47 -30.99
N TYR A 235 -6.44 -2.27 -30.13
CA TYR A 235 -6.76 -3.67 -30.39
C TYR A 235 -8.15 -3.78 -31.02
N ARG A 236 -8.24 -4.48 -32.16
CA ARG A 236 -9.48 -4.70 -32.91
C ARG A 236 -9.87 -6.18 -32.89
N CYS A 237 -11.17 -6.46 -33.05
CA CYS A 237 -11.69 -7.81 -33.28
C CYS A 237 -11.28 -8.31 -34.67
N ARG A 238 -10.60 -9.44 -34.77
CA ARG A 238 -10.07 -9.96 -36.04
C ARG A 238 -11.16 -10.36 -37.04
N LYS A 239 -12.38 -10.71 -36.58
CA LYS A 239 -13.54 -11.04 -37.44
C LYS A 239 -14.23 -9.81 -38.05
N CYS A 240 -14.36 -8.69 -37.33
CA CYS A 240 -15.25 -7.57 -37.72
C CYS A 240 -14.64 -6.16 -37.63
N ARG A 241 -13.35 -6.09 -37.26
CA ARG A 241 -12.52 -4.89 -37.12
C ARG A 241 -13.01 -3.82 -36.12
N ARG A 242 -14.06 -4.08 -35.31
CA ARG A 242 -14.46 -3.18 -34.21
C ARG A 242 -13.29 -3.04 -33.22
N VAL A 243 -13.02 -1.83 -32.76
CA VAL A 243 -12.11 -1.55 -31.64
C VAL A 243 -12.65 -2.20 -30.37
N LEU A 244 -11.76 -2.75 -29.54
CA LEU A 244 -12.07 -3.46 -28.30
C LEU A 244 -11.36 -2.85 -27.10
N ALA A 245 -10.10 -2.46 -27.25
CA ALA A 245 -9.29 -1.86 -26.20
C ALA A 245 -8.25 -0.91 -26.79
N SER A 246 -7.95 0.18 -26.10
CA SER A 246 -6.79 1.03 -26.36
C SER A 246 -5.53 0.42 -25.74
N LYS A 247 -4.33 0.92 -26.08
CA LYS A 247 -3.08 0.43 -25.49
C LYS A 247 -2.99 0.72 -23.98
N SER A 248 -3.52 1.86 -23.51
CA SER A 248 -3.56 2.23 -22.08
C SER A 248 -4.34 1.25 -21.20
N HIS A 249 -5.31 0.53 -21.77
CA HIS A 249 -6.14 -0.45 -21.06
C HIS A 249 -5.42 -1.78 -20.81
N VAL A 250 -4.23 -2.02 -21.40
CA VAL A 250 -3.52 -3.31 -21.29
C VAL A 250 -2.82 -3.45 -19.93
N LEU A 251 -2.93 -4.63 -19.32
CA LEU A 251 -2.25 -5.00 -18.08
C LEU A 251 -1.06 -5.93 -18.41
N LEU A 252 0.09 -5.33 -18.69
CA LEU A 252 1.33 -6.01 -19.08
C LEU A 252 1.90 -6.83 -17.90
N HIS A 253 2.66 -7.88 -18.21
CA HIS A 253 3.41 -8.63 -17.20
C HIS A 253 4.70 -9.21 -17.79
N PRO A 254 5.79 -9.31 -17.02
CA PRO A 254 6.98 -10.04 -17.44
C PRO A 254 6.68 -11.56 -17.46
N PRO A 255 7.37 -12.35 -18.30
CA PRO A 255 7.34 -13.80 -18.21
C PRO A 255 8.14 -14.29 -16.99
N LYS A 256 7.60 -15.24 -16.22
CA LYS A 256 8.35 -15.92 -15.15
C LYS A 256 9.30 -16.99 -15.71
N ASN A 257 8.87 -17.70 -16.76
CA ASN A 257 9.60 -18.85 -17.32
C ASN A 257 10.86 -18.49 -18.15
N GLN A 258 11.46 -17.31 -17.97
CA GLN A 258 12.72 -16.92 -18.64
C GLN A 258 13.97 -17.04 -17.76
N THR A 259 13.84 -17.30 -16.45
CA THR A 259 15.00 -17.50 -15.56
C THR A 259 15.36 -18.99 -15.43
N LEU A 260 16.07 -19.55 -16.42
CA LEU A 260 17.11 -20.61 -16.31
C LEU A 260 17.52 -21.14 -17.70
N SER A 261 18.48 -20.47 -18.36
CA SER A 261 19.11 -20.97 -19.60
C SER A 261 20.58 -20.55 -19.75
N LYS A 262 21.32 -20.45 -18.63
CA LYS A 262 22.78 -20.63 -18.69
C LYS A 262 23.05 -22.13 -18.76
N GLY A 263 23.45 -22.60 -19.94
CA GLY A 263 23.55 -24.03 -20.23
C GLY A 263 24.79 -24.71 -19.66
N THR A 264 24.61 -25.95 -19.23
CA THR A 264 25.67 -26.96 -19.09
C THR A 264 25.16 -28.25 -19.73
N ASN A 265 25.83 -28.72 -20.77
CA ASN A 265 25.55 -30.04 -21.34
C ASN A 265 25.94 -31.14 -20.34
N GLY A 266 25.12 -32.19 -20.22
CA GLY A 266 25.41 -33.31 -19.32
C GLY A 266 24.36 -34.41 -19.41
N ASN A 267 24.55 -35.35 -20.35
CA ASN A 267 23.72 -36.56 -20.42
C ASN A 267 24.13 -37.55 -19.31
N ALA A 268 23.14 -38.02 -18.54
CA ALA A 268 23.23 -39.28 -17.79
C ALA A 268 21.82 -39.89 -17.70
N ASN A 269 21.72 -41.22 -17.71
CA ASN A 269 20.46 -41.95 -17.85
C ASN A 269 19.87 -42.39 -16.50
N ASN A 270 18.56 -42.68 -16.53
CA ASN A 270 17.74 -43.44 -15.60
C ASN A 270 18.45 -44.29 -14.52
N THR A 271 17.91 -44.26 -13.30
CA THR A 271 17.20 -45.41 -12.69
C THR A 271 16.43 -44.96 -11.44
N ALA A 272 15.51 -45.80 -10.94
CA ALA A 272 14.75 -45.53 -9.73
C ALA A 272 14.87 -46.71 -8.76
N ALA A 273 15.13 -46.45 -7.46
CA ALA A 273 14.89 -47.41 -6.37
C ALA A 273 15.01 -46.75 -4.97
N VAL A 274 13.99 -47.03 -4.13
CA VAL A 274 14.06 -47.44 -2.70
C VAL A 274 14.83 -46.58 -1.66
N LEU A 275 14.11 -46.24 -0.59
CA LEU A 275 14.63 -45.80 0.72
C LEU A 275 14.99 -46.99 1.64
N PRO A 276 16.09 -46.91 2.39
CA PRO A 276 16.25 -47.48 3.74
C PRO A 276 16.35 -46.37 4.82
N PRO A 277 16.31 -46.71 6.14
CA PRO A 277 15.68 -45.82 7.12
C PRO A 277 16.60 -45.15 8.17
N ILE A 278 15.94 -44.47 9.10
CA ILE A 278 16.41 -43.67 10.24
C ILE A 278 17.40 -44.40 11.15
N GLU A 279 18.43 -43.69 11.60
CA GLU A 279 19.01 -43.86 12.94
C GLU A 279 18.95 -42.55 13.73
N GLN A 280 18.94 -42.66 15.07
CA GLN A 280 18.84 -41.54 16.00
C GLN A 280 20.20 -41.25 16.63
N ASN A 281 20.54 -39.97 16.84
CA ASN A 281 21.35 -39.63 18.00
C ASN A 281 21.07 -38.21 18.53
N SER A 282 21.51 -37.96 19.76
CA SER A 282 21.20 -36.78 20.56
C SER A 282 22.44 -35.92 20.83
N GLY A 283 22.25 -34.60 21.01
CA GLY A 283 23.36 -33.69 21.27
C GLY A 283 22.97 -32.21 21.25
N THR A 284 22.92 -31.61 22.43
CA THR A 284 22.81 -30.18 22.75
C THR A 284 23.41 -29.18 21.74
N GLN A 285 22.61 -28.18 21.34
CA GLN A 285 23.09 -26.96 20.65
C GLN A 285 23.41 -25.81 21.63
N PRO A 286 24.48 -25.03 21.37
CA PRO A 286 24.62 -23.66 21.86
C PRO A 286 24.67 -22.61 20.72
N ARG A 287 23.60 -21.79 20.67
CA ARG A 287 23.51 -20.37 20.23
C ARG A 287 24.33 -19.85 19.02
N LEU A 288 23.59 -19.55 17.95
CA LEU A 288 23.97 -18.81 16.74
C LEU A 288 24.27 -17.31 17.01
N LEU A 289 25.41 -16.96 17.63
CA LEU A 289 25.74 -15.53 17.88
C LEU A 289 27.23 -15.10 17.74
N GLU A 290 28.16 -16.01 17.45
CA GLU A 290 29.62 -15.71 17.46
C GLU A 290 30.34 -15.87 16.10
N GLN A 291 29.61 -15.96 14.98
CA GLN A 291 30.20 -16.21 13.64
C GLN A 291 30.09 -15.03 12.63
N ILE A 292 29.84 -13.80 13.08
CA ILE A 292 29.79 -12.60 12.20
C ILE A 292 30.75 -11.51 12.71
N ALA A 293 32.03 -11.87 12.87
CA ALA A 293 33.05 -10.96 13.43
C ALA A 293 34.41 -10.94 12.69
N ALA A 294 34.59 -11.67 11.58
CA ALA A 294 35.89 -11.71 10.88
C ALA A 294 35.80 -12.07 9.37
N GLN A 295 35.62 -11.09 8.46
CA GLN A 295 36.18 -11.24 7.09
C GLN A 295 36.37 -9.99 6.19
N ILE A 296 35.83 -8.80 6.50
CA ILE A 296 36.04 -7.59 5.65
C ILE A 296 36.84 -6.51 6.39
N ARG A 297 38.16 -6.72 6.50
CA ARG A 297 39.17 -5.65 6.63
C ARG A 297 40.11 -5.68 5.43
N LYS A 298 39.72 -4.97 4.38
CA LYS A 298 40.41 -4.60 3.12
C LYS A 298 39.37 -3.71 2.39
N VAL A 299 39.67 -2.53 1.84
CA VAL A 299 40.95 -1.90 1.44
C VAL A 299 41.01 -0.47 1.99
N SER A 300 42.21 0.10 2.14
CA SER A 300 42.43 1.51 2.52
C SER A 300 43.04 2.32 1.37
N ILE A 301 42.48 3.52 1.15
CA ILE A 301 43.14 4.76 0.69
C ILE A 301 43.93 4.73 -0.64
N THR A 302 43.45 5.49 -1.64
CA THR A 302 44.26 6.48 -2.40
C THR A 302 43.37 7.49 -3.14
N SER A 303 43.86 8.72 -3.24
CA SER A 303 43.36 9.91 -3.98
C SER A 303 44.61 10.75 -4.34
N PRO A 304 44.62 11.72 -5.30
CA PRO A 304 43.52 12.48 -5.92
C PRO A 304 43.30 12.04 -7.40
N THR A 305 42.95 12.81 -8.46
CA THR A 305 42.95 14.27 -8.73
C THR A 305 41.97 14.68 -9.85
N GLU A 306 41.69 15.99 -9.89
CA GLU A 306 41.10 16.86 -10.93
C GLU A 306 40.59 16.28 -12.27
N GLY A 307 39.33 16.62 -12.57
CA GLY A 307 39.08 17.58 -13.65
C GLY A 307 38.86 17.06 -15.09
N GLN A 308 37.66 16.54 -15.38
CA GLN A 308 37.09 16.64 -16.72
C GLN A 308 35.54 16.53 -16.76
N GLN A 309 34.98 16.84 -17.92
CA GLN A 309 33.56 17.15 -18.14
C GLN A 309 32.65 15.90 -18.12
N PRO A 310 31.36 16.03 -17.78
CA PRO A 310 30.42 14.91 -17.73
C PRO A 310 30.11 14.36 -19.13
N GLN A 311 30.82 13.30 -19.53
CA GLN A 311 30.45 12.50 -20.70
C GLN A 311 29.17 11.70 -20.45
N GLN A 312 28.47 11.36 -21.53
CA GLN A 312 27.15 10.76 -21.49
C GLN A 312 27.22 9.31 -20.99
N ILE A 313 26.75 9.06 -19.76
CA ILE A 313 26.45 7.70 -19.31
C ILE A 313 25.19 7.25 -20.05
N GLY A 314 25.39 6.51 -21.14
CA GLY A 314 24.32 5.84 -21.88
C GLY A 314 23.67 4.80 -21.00
N GLY A 315 22.55 5.15 -20.35
CA GLY A 315 21.80 4.22 -19.52
C GLY A 315 21.28 3.05 -20.35
N GLU A 316 21.79 1.84 -20.07
CA GLU A 316 21.27 0.60 -20.65
C GLU A 316 19.79 0.47 -20.25
N SER A 317 18.92 0.76 -21.21
CA SER A 317 17.48 0.61 -21.02
C SER A 317 17.16 -0.88 -20.99
N ASP A 318 17.00 -1.39 -19.77
CA ASP A 318 16.56 -2.75 -19.49
C ASP A 318 15.19 -2.97 -20.15
N LYS A 319 15.19 -3.53 -21.37
CA LYS A 319 13.99 -3.71 -22.22
C LYS A 319 13.13 -4.84 -21.68
N GLN A 320 12.52 -4.59 -20.53
CA GLN A 320 11.72 -5.53 -19.77
C GLN A 320 10.63 -6.16 -20.65
N GLN A 321 10.91 -7.37 -21.13
CA GLN A 321 10.11 -8.01 -22.17
C GLN A 321 8.76 -8.42 -21.59
N TYR A 322 7.68 -7.86 -22.12
CA TYR A 322 6.33 -8.22 -21.69
C TYR A 322 5.82 -9.45 -22.44
N CYS A 323 5.16 -10.33 -21.71
CA CYS A 323 4.52 -11.53 -22.23
C CYS A 323 3.37 -11.18 -23.19
N GLN A 324 3.23 -11.97 -24.26
CA GLN A 324 2.20 -11.80 -25.30
C GLN A 324 1.20 -12.96 -25.38
N ASN A 325 1.33 -13.98 -24.50
CA ASN A 325 0.54 -15.22 -24.55
C ASN A 325 -0.95 -15.01 -24.19
N ILE A 326 -1.24 -14.05 -23.31
CA ILE A 326 -2.60 -13.61 -22.96
C ILE A 326 -2.62 -12.09 -22.89
N LEU A 327 -3.57 -11.45 -23.57
CA LEU A 327 -3.77 -10.00 -23.51
C LEU A 327 -4.72 -9.67 -22.36
N PHE A 328 -4.15 -9.42 -21.17
CA PHE A 328 -4.91 -8.90 -20.04
C PHE A 328 -5.23 -7.42 -20.23
N VAL A 329 -6.41 -7.00 -19.77
CA VAL A 329 -6.94 -5.65 -19.92
C VAL A 329 -7.67 -5.18 -18.65
N GLU A 330 -7.87 -3.88 -18.51
CA GLU A 330 -8.89 -3.33 -17.61
C GLU A 330 -10.31 -3.72 -18.09
N PRO A 331 -11.33 -3.73 -17.21
CA PRO A 331 -12.72 -3.91 -17.62
C PRO A 331 -13.19 -2.74 -18.50
N ILE A 332 -14.00 -3.02 -19.53
CA ILE A 332 -14.48 -2.02 -20.51
C ILE A 332 -15.99 -2.15 -20.68
N ALA A 333 -16.70 -1.05 -20.88
CA ALA A 333 -18.16 -0.97 -20.86
C ALA A 333 -18.90 -1.91 -21.85
N TRP A 334 -18.27 -2.33 -22.95
CA TRP A 334 -18.86 -3.32 -23.87
C TRP A 334 -18.85 -4.76 -23.33
N MET A 335 -18.07 -5.05 -22.28
CA MET A 335 -17.97 -6.37 -21.67
C MET A 335 -19.27 -6.68 -20.92
N GLN A 336 -20.18 -7.41 -21.56
CA GLN A 336 -21.51 -7.66 -21.02
C GLN A 336 -21.49 -8.37 -19.65
N HIS A 337 -22.41 -7.94 -18.79
CA HIS A 337 -22.67 -8.47 -17.44
C HIS A 337 -21.54 -8.36 -16.41
N ILE A 338 -20.40 -7.71 -16.70
CA ILE A 338 -19.29 -7.63 -15.72
C ILE A 338 -19.69 -6.98 -14.39
N SER A 339 -20.64 -6.05 -14.36
CA SER A 339 -21.10 -5.42 -13.11
C SER A 339 -21.96 -6.35 -12.24
N ASN A 340 -22.58 -7.38 -12.83
CA ASN A 340 -23.63 -8.18 -12.20
C ASN A 340 -23.20 -9.64 -11.95
N ASN A 341 -22.17 -10.12 -12.66
CA ASN A 341 -21.66 -11.48 -12.57
C ASN A 341 -20.20 -11.51 -12.08
N THR A 342 -19.87 -12.50 -11.25
CA THR A 342 -18.51 -12.69 -10.73
C THR A 342 -17.50 -13.18 -11.77
N GLN A 343 -17.97 -13.82 -12.85
CA GLN A 343 -17.16 -14.36 -13.95
C GLN A 343 -18.00 -14.60 -15.20
N GLY A 344 -17.37 -14.68 -16.38
CA GLY A 344 -18.09 -14.91 -17.63
C GLY A 344 -17.23 -15.02 -18.88
N ARG A 345 -17.89 -15.10 -20.04
CA ARG A 345 -17.26 -15.09 -21.37
C ARG A 345 -17.26 -13.66 -21.92
N LEU A 346 -16.23 -13.29 -22.68
CA LEU A 346 -16.18 -12.02 -23.41
C LEU A 346 -16.43 -12.28 -24.90
N ASN A 347 -17.52 -11.73 -25.44
CA ASN A 347 -17.92 -11.84 -26.85
C ASN A 347 -17.82 -10.48 -27.54
N CYS A 348 -17.53 -10.44 -28.84
CA CYS A 348 -17.48 -9.19 -29.58
C CYS A 348 -18.89 -8.61 -29.83
N PRO A 349 -19.21 -7.37 -29.40
CA PRO A 349 -20.57 -6.81 -29.49
C PRO A 349 -21.04 -6.50 -30.93
N LYS A 350 -20.17 -6.59 -31.94
CA LYS A 350 -20.52 -6.41 -33.37
C LYS A 350 -20.71 -7.74 -34.12
N CYS A 351 -20.20 -8.87 -33.63
CA CYS A 351 -20.15 -10.11 -34.42
C CYS A 351 -20.10 -11.41 -33.61
N GLU A 352 -20.34 -11.32 -32.30
CA GLU A 352 -20.56 -12.38 -31.30
C GLU A 352 -19.45 -13.42 -31.12
N GLN A 353 -18.37 -13.33 -31.90
CA GLN A 353 -17.17 -14.16 -31.73
C GLN A 353 -16.66 -14.04 -30.29
N LYS A 354 -16.49 -15.20 -29.62
CA LYS A 354 -15.81 -15.27 -28.32
C LYS A 354 -14.38 -14.75 -28.45
N LEU A 355 -14.09 -13.68 -27.72
CA LEU A 355 -12.80 -13.01 -27.63
C LEU A 355 -11.98 -13.51 -26.45
N GLY A 356 -12.62 -13.89 -25.34
CA GLY A 356 -11.93 -14.27 -24.10
C GLY A 356 -12.87 -14.61 -22.95
N ASN A 357 -12.42 -14.39 -21.72
CA ASN A 357 -13.18 -14.61 -20.48
C ASN A 357 -12.83 -13.55 -19.42
N TYR A 358 -13.60 -13.49 -18.34
CA TYR A 358 -13.29 -12.69 -17.15
C TYR A 358 -13.63 -13.41 -15.84
N SER A 359 -12.98 -12.99 -14.75
CA SER A 359 -13.36 -13.25 -13.36
C SER A 359 -12.91 -12.11 -12.45
N TRP A 360 -13.82 -11.64 -11.58
CA TRP A 360 -13.52 -10.70 -10.50
C TRP A 360 -12.85 -11.35 -9.29
N ILE A 361 -13.01 -12.68 -9.13
CA ILE A 361 -12.64 -13.39 -7.90
C ILE A 361 -11.40 -14.27 -8.11
N ASN A 362 -11.32 -14.91 -9.28
CA ASN A 362 -10.29 -15.90 -9.60
C ASN A 362 -9.22 -15.27 -10.49
N GLY A 363 -7.97 -15.70 -10.33
CA GLY A 363 -6.91 -15.36 -11.27
C GLY A 363 -7.00 -16.16 -12.57
N CYS A 364 -6.17 -15.77 -13.53
CA CYS A 364 -5.89 -16.56 -14.71
C CYS A 364 -4.37 -16.72 -14.84
N GLN A 365 -3.92 -17.98 -14.85
CA GLN A 365 -2.54 -18.34 -15.08
C GLN A 365 -2.23 -18.20 -16.58
N CYS A 366 -1.22 -17.38 -16.88
CA CYS A 366 -0.68 -17.20 -18.22
C CYS A 366 0.35 -18.29 -18.53
N PRO A 367 0.46 -18.80 -19.78
CA PRO A 367 1.47 -19.81 -20.16
C PRO A 367 2.93 -19.43 -19.93
N CYS A 368 3.22 -18.17 -19.55
CA CYS A 368 4.56 -17.73 -19.12
C CYS A 368 4.87 -17.96 -17.63
N GLY A 369 3.94 -18.57 -16.88
CA GLY A 369 4.05 -18.85 -15.43
C GLY A 369 3.46 -17.77 -14.51
N GLU A 370 3.06 -16.60 -15.04
CA GLU A 370 2.50 -15.51 -14.25
C GLU A 370 0.98 -15.62 -14.05
N GLU A 371 0.46 -15.19 -12.91
CA GLU A 371 -0.97 -15.17 -12.59
C GLU A 371 -1.44 -13.74 -12.34
N ILE A 372 -2.41 -13.28 -13.13
CA ILE A 372 -3.09 -12.01 -12.90
C ILE A 372 -4.47 -12.29 -12.29
N SER A 373 -4.73 -11.65 -11.16
CA SER A 373 -6.00 -11.71 -10.41
C SER A 373 -6.35 -10.31 -9.88
N PRO A 374 -7.59 -9.81 -10.09
CA PRO A 374 -8.63 -10.40 -10.95
C PRO A 374 -8.24 -10.42 -12.43
N ALA A 375 -8.91 -11.24 -13.22
CA ALA A 375 -8.54 -11.51 -14.61
C ALA A 375 -9.62 -11.05 -15.60
N PHE A 376 -9.27 -10.11 -16.49
CA PHE A 376 -10.02 -9.79 -17.70
C PHE A 376 -9.05 -9.92 -18.87
N TYR A 377 -9.36 -10.78 -19.84
CA TYR A 377 -8.42 -11.04 -20.93
C TYR A 377 -9.06 -11.37 -22.26
N LEU A 378 -8.33 -11.02 -23.32
CA LEU A 378 -8.63 -11.35 -24.71
C LEU A 378 -7.59 -12.36 -25.23
N ILE A 379 -8.02 -13.30 -26.05
CA ILE A 379 -7.18 -14.33 -26.66
C ILE A 379 -6.44 -13.69 -27.85
N PRO A 380 -5.09 -13.64 -27.85
CA PRO A 380 -4.32 -12.91 -28.87
C PRO A 380 -4.66 -13.28 -30.31
N SER A 381 -4.98 -14.55 -30.61
CA SER A 381 -5.34 -14.99 -31.96
C SER A 381 -6.68 -14.47 -32.48
N LYS A 382 -7.57 -13.98 -31.60
CA LYS A 382 -8.91 -13.42 -31.93
C LYS A 382 -8.91 -11.89 -32.04
N VAL A 383 -7.82 -11.25 -31.66
CA VAL A 383 -7.63 -9.79 -31.77
C VAL A 383 -6.46 -9.48 -32.70
N GLU A 384 -6.29 -8.21 -33.02
CA GLU A 384 -5.16 -7.67 -33.78
C GLU A 384 -4.76 -6.30 -33.25
N LEU A 385 -3.47 -6.00 -33.25
CA LEU A 385 -2.96 -4.66 -32.91
C LEU A 385 -2.91 -3.80 -34.17
N SER A 386 -3.34 -2.55 -34.07
CA SER A 386 -3.45 -1.67 -35.23
C SER A 386 -3.35 -0.19 -34.85
N LYS A 387 -2.95 0.67 -35.79
CA LYS A 387 -3.06 2.11 -35.59
C LYS A 387 -4.54 2.53 -35.60
N ALA A 388 -4.92 3.44 -34.71
CA ALA A 388 -6.18 4.17 -34.88
C ALA A 388 -6.08 4.99 -36.17
N VAL A 389 -7.11 4.89 -37.02
CA VAL A 389 -7.27 5.83 -38.13
C VAL A 389 -8.03 7.00 -37.52
N GLN A 390 -7.35 8.12 -37.33
CA GLN A 390 -8.05 9.39 -37.19
C GLN A 390 -8.70 9.65 -38.55
N ASN A 391 -10.02 9.60 -38.61
CA ASN A 391 -10.77 10.11 -39.74
C ASN A 391 -10.61 11.63 -39.73
N VAL A 392 -9.54 12.13 -40.36
CA VAL A 392 -9.46 13.53 -40.75
C VAL A 392 -10.71 13.81 -41.57
N GLN A 393 -11.61 14.62 -41.01
CA GLN A 393 -12.79 15.06 -41.76
C GLN A 393 -12.29 15.95 -42.88
N THR A 394 -12.30 15.44 -44.11
CA THR A 394 -12.11 16.25 -45.31
C THR A 394 -13.27 17.23 -45.37
N THR A 395 -13.02 18.47 -44.95
CA THR A 395 -13.95 19.57 -45.16
C THR A 395 -14.16 19.75 -46.66
N LEU A 396 -15.41 19.66 -47.09
CA LEU A 396 -15.89 20.09 -48.41
C LEU A 396 -16.66 21.40 -48.24
#